data_AF-A0A0Q0JAH0-F1
#
_entry.id   AF-A0A0Q0JAH0-F1
#
_cell.length_a   1.000
_cell.length_b   1.000
_cell.length_c   1.000
_cell.angle_alpha   90.00
_cell.angle_beta   90.00
_cell.angle_gamma   90.00
#
_symmetry.space_group_name_H-M   'P 1'
#
loop_
_entity.id
_entity.type
_entity.pdbx_description
1 polymer ?
#
loop_
_entity_poly.entity_id
_entity_poly.type
_entity_poly.pdbx_seq_one_letter_code
_entity_poly.pdbx_strand_id
1 'polypeptide(L)'
;MIYTLEDLCEEVTHPELVRLSLPEVAMVPFDIGALAYSVRDIPVSRKKIRATSDATPVDEKSLRQERIGLVEAILDVVVKDYKRQSSIYPFLGTIRLVIDWFDLNNHQDVFLNPDLCRRAYLDYIAALEHKLHVTRELGKIRCSFLQSIVKRLIELKFGKEAALSIIGGIKTLRFDRFIEGEIPEEMRIRNQITVLLDLAQKLSAALMEVRPFPFVLDIAGQHSCFLPYVNGMISTERNPKVISSIDTSSGSILNAEEIVRKHGIDKSDALNRLKGLRKTLKSANSNPHCRVRNALASLALQAYANIFIYITAASAGELCQFDFDDGVLITEDTLRKQLKAIKLRANGRVTKYTIGRKTGLRLLREYLKFRKWVARGEECDQLFISFRAGLRSITGLSKRFQWTLWTRIRDLYFDASAEIYRQSFLGK
;
A
#
# COMPACT_ATOMS: atom_id res chain seq x y z
N MET A 1 -26.52 16.62 -11.30
CA MET A 1 -25.84 17.88 -10.92
C MET A 1 -24.53 17.55 -10.22
N ILE A 2 -23.46 18.31 -10.44
CA ILE A 2 -22.16 18.06 -9.77
C ILE A 2 -22.03 19.02 -8.59
N TYR A 3 -21.77 18.47 -7.41
CA TYR A 3 -21.57 19.20 -6.16
C TYR A 3 -20.13 18.98 -5.66
N THR A 4 -19.52 20.01 -5.10
CA THR A 4 -18.29 19.94 -4.29
C THR A 4 -18.65 19.68 -2.83
N LEU A 5 -17.64 19.55 -1.96
CA LEU A 5 -17.90 19.43 -0.52
C LEU A 5 -18.39 20.75 0.08
N GLU A 6 -17.98 21.90 -0.45
CA GLU A 6 -18.50 23.19 -0.02
C GLU A 6 -19.97 23.35 -0.38
N ASP A 7 -20.38 22.92 -1.57
CA ASP A 7 -21.78 23.02 -2.03
C ASP A 7 -22.76 22.20 -1.17
N LEU A 8 -22.27 21.12 -0.52
CA LEU A 8 -23.08 20.28 0.37
C LEU A 8 -23.34 20.91 1.74
N CYS A 9 -22.76 22.08 2.04
CA CYS A 9 -23.11 22.85 3.24
C CYS A 9 -24.46 23.58 3.10
N GLU A 10 -24.98 23.69 1.88
CA GLU A 10 -26.28 24.27 1.56
C GLU A 10 -27.36 23.18 1.42
N GLU A 11 -28.63 23.57 1.49
CA GLU A 11 -29.76 22.64 1.36
C GLU A 11 -29.84 22.07 -0.07
N VAL A 12 -29.81 20.74 -0.18
CA VAL A 12 -29.85 20.03 -1.46
C VAL A 12 -31.28 19.58 -1.75
N THR A 13 -31.95 20.22 -2.71
CA THR A 13 -33.37 19.96 -3.04
C THR A 13 -33.63 18.66 -3.79
N HIS A 14 -32.64 18.18 -4.56
CA HIS A 14 -32.73 16.94 -5.34
C HIS A 14 -31.57 15.97 -5.05
N PRO A 15 -31.52 15.33 -3.86
CA PRO A 15 -30.45 14.41 -3.48
C PRO A 15 -30.25 13.27 -4.50
N GLU A 16 -31.32 12.81 -5.13
CA GLU A 16 -31.34 11.75 -6.15
C GLU A 16 -30.59 12.12 -7.44
N LEU A 17 -30.29 13.41 -7.66
CA LEU A 17 -29.57 13.91 -8.83
C LEU A 17 -28.11 14.31 -8.53
N VAL A 18 -27.65 14.10 -7.29
CA VAL A 18 -26.33 14.56 -6.83
C VAL A 18 -25.20 13.67 -7.33
N ARG A 19 -24.16 14.31 -7.87
CA ARG A 19 -22.86 13.72 -8.19
C ARG A 19 -21.78 14.47 -7.41
N LEU A 20 -21.05 13.79 -6.54
CA LEU A 20 -20.07 14.42 -5.66
C LEU A 20 -18.68 14.46 -6.30
N SER A 21 -18.13 15.65 -6.52
CA SER A 21 -16.78 15.88 -7.01
C SER A 21 -15.75 15.70 -5.89
N LEU A 22 -14.75 14.85 -6.12
CA LEU A 22 -13.66 14.56 -5.17
C LEU A 22 -12.30 14.60 -5.90
N PRO A 23 -11.85 15.80 -6.32
CA PRO A 23 -10.70 15.96 -7.23
C PRO A 23 -9.36 15.46 -6.66
N GLU A 24 -9.20 15.40 -5.33
CA GLU A 24 -7.96 14.89 -4.72
C GLU A 24 -7.76 13.40 -4.96
N VAL A 25 -8.83 12.66 -5.28
CA VAL A 25 -8.83 11.19 -5.25
C VAL A 25 -9.49 10.54 -6.46
N ALA A 26 -10.33 11.27 -7.19
CA ALA A 26 -11.00 10.79 -8.38
C ALA A 26 -11.11 11.90 -9.44
N MET A 27 -10.80 11.53 -10.68
CA MET A 27 -10.95 12.42 -11.84
C MET A 27 -12.41 12.64 -12.25
N VAL A 28 -13.32 11.75 -11.81
CA VAL A 28 -14.74 11.76 -12.18
C VAL A 28 -15.58 11.86 -10.91
N PRO A 29 -16.66 12.67 -10.90
CA PRO A 29 -17.58 12.75 -9.77
C PRO A 29 -18.22 11.40 -9.42
N PHE A 30 -18.39 11.15 -8.13
CA PHE A 30 -19.08 9.97 -7.62
C PHE A 30 -20.60 10.18 -7.71
N ASP A 31 -21.27 9.38 -8.55
CA ASP A 31 -22.73 9.40 -8.65
C ASP A 31 -23.38 8.77 -7.41
N ILE A 32 -23.75 9.60 -6.43
CA ILE A 32 -24.36 9.18 -5.17
C ILE A 32 -25.89 9.20 -5.27
N GLY A 33 -26.45 10.16 -6.01
CA GLY A 33 -27.88 10.27 -6.26
C GLY A 33 -28.46 9.04 -6.96
N ALA A 34 -27.69 8.42 -7.87
CA ALA A 34 -28.07 7.16 -8.53
C ALA A 34 -28.44 6.02 -7.55
N LEU A 35 -28.00 6.07 -6.28
CA LEU A 35 -28.37 5.08 -5.26
C LEU A 35 -29.87 5.14 -4.88
N ALA A 36 -30.56 6.25 -5.19
CA ALA A 36 -31.99 6.40 -4.98
C ALA A 36 -32.85 5.54 -5.92
N TYR A 37 -32.29 5.02 -7.01
CA TYR A 37 -32.98 4.25 -8.05
C TYR A 37 -32.66 2.75 -7.89
N SER A 38 -33.66 1.86 -8.04
CA SER A 38 -33.40 0.41 -7.98
C SER A 38 -32.89 -0.17 -9.30
N VAL A 39 -33.16 0.48 -10.43
CA VAL A 39 -32.67 0.07 -11.76
C VAL A 39 -31.70 1.13 -12.26
N ARG A 40 -30.41 0.78 -12.24
CA ARG A 40 -29.29 1.61 -12.69
C ARG A 40 -28.24 0.77 -13.41
N ASP A 41 -27.47 1.38 -14.29
CA ASP A 41 -26.32 0.70 -14.89
C ASP A 41 -25.24 0.45 -13.83
N ILE A 42 -25.17 -0.78 -13.33
CA ILE A 42 -24.17 -1.20 -12.34
C ILE A 42 -22.89 -1.55 -13.11
N PRO A 43 -21.83 -0.73 -13.02
CA PRO A 43 -20.62 -0.97 -13.78
C PRO A 43 -19.95 -2.28 -13.33
N VAL A 44 -20.00 -3.29 -14.19
CA VAL A 44 -19.44 -4.64 -13.97
C VAL A 44 -17.92 -4.63 -13.73
N SER A 45 -17.23 -3.52 -14.04
CA SER A 45 -15.78 -3.37 -13.81
C SER A 45 -15.39 -1.96 -13.38
N ARG A 46 -14.49 -1.88 -12.39
CA ARG A 46 -13.83 -0.64 -11.95
C ARG A 46 -13.12 0.12 -13.07
N LYS A 47 -12.75 -0.54 -14.17
CA LYS A 47 -12.10 0.10 -15.33
C LYS A 47 -13.06 0.95 -16.16
N LYS A 48 -14.35 0.55 -16.28
CA LYS A 48 -15.36 1.35 -17.01
C LYS A 48 -15.71 2.65 -16.28
N ILE A 49 -15.76 2.61 -14.94
CA ILE A 49 -16.07 3.78 -14.08
C ILE A 49 -15.10 4.95 -14.30
N ARG A 50 -13.84 4.67 -14.67
CA ARG A 50 -12.81 5.71 -14.88
C ARG A 50 -12.85 6.34 -16.27
N ALA A 51 -13.57 5.75 -17.21
CA ALA A 51 -13.50 6.12 -18.63
C ALA A 51 -14.60 7.11 -19.05
N THR A 52 -15.70 7.20 -18.30
CA THR A 52 -16.86 8.03 -18.67
C THR A 52 -17.02 9.16 -17.66
N SER A 53 -16.95 10.42 -18.13
CA SER A 53 -17.40 11.61 -17.39
C SER A 53 -18.91 11.61 -17.13
N ASP A 54 -19.61 10.68 -17.75
CA ASP A 54 -21.06 10.66 -17.83
C ASP A 54 -21.68 10.20 -16.51
N ALA A 55 -22.89 10.67 -16.25
CA ALA A 55 -23.69 10.23 -15.11
C ALA A 55 -24.03 8.75 -15.26
N THR A 56 -24.25 8.04 -14.14
CA THR A 56 -24.75 6.66 -14.16
C THR A 56 -26.17 6.66 -14.73
N PRO A 57 -26.43 5.99 -15.86
CA PRO A 57 -27.79 5.88 -16.39
C PRO A 57 -28.72 5.17 -15.40
N VAL A 58 -29.91 5.71 -15.21
CA VAL A 58 -30.96 5.17 -14.33
C VAL A 58 -32.30 5.10 -15.07
N ASP A 59 -33.16 4.16 -14.68
CA ASP A 59 -34.57 4.20 -15.06
C ASP A 59 -35.31 5.12 -14.10
N GLU A 60 -35.81 6.25 -14.59
CA GLU A 60 -36.53 7.25 -13.80
C GLU A 60 -37.74 6.65 -13.07
N LYS A 61 -38.39 5.62 -13.63
CA LYS A 61 -39.53 4.94 -13.01
C LYS A 61 -39.14 4.07 -11.82
N SER A 62 -37.85 3.77 -11.66
CA SER A 62 -37.31 2.97 -10.57
C SER A 62 -36.91 3.79 -9.34
N LEU A 63 -37.24 5.09 -9.32
CA LEU A 63 -36.98 5.98 -8.19
C LEU A 63 -37.70 5.47 -6.93
N ARG A 64 -36.95 5.33 -5.84
CA ARG A 64 -37.45 4.88 -4.54
C ARG A 64 -37.41 6.01 -3.53
N GLN A 65 -38.57 6.52 -3.17
CA GLN A 65 -38.71 7.68 -2.27
C GLN A 65 -38.04 7.44 -0.91
N GLU A 66 -38.10 6.21 -0.40
CA GLU A 66 -37.45 5.83 0.85
C GLU A 66 -35.92 5.95 0.81
N ARG A 67 -35.31 5.95 -0.38
CA ARG A 67 -33.86 6.07 -0.54
C ARG A 67 -33.39 7.52 -0.65
N ILE A 68 -34.25 8.47 -1.01
CA ILE A 68 -33.88 9.90 -1.12
C ILE A 68 -33.38 10.41 0.23
N GLY A 69 -34.17 10.21 1.29
CA GLY A 69 -33.75 10.58 2.65
C GLY A 69 -32.53 9.82 3.17
N LEU A 70 -32.26 8.60 2.65
CA LEU A 70 -31.03 7.89 2.97
C LEU A 70 -29.82 8.53 2.28
N VAL A 71 -29.94 8.92 1.01
CA VAL A 71 -28.88 9.62 0.26
C VAL A 71 -28.55 10.93 0.95
N GLU A 72 -29.56 11.70 1.35
CA GLU A 72 -29.40 12.93 2.13
C GLU A 72 -28.63 12.67 3.43
N ALA A 73 -29.04 11.69 4.24
CA ALA A 73 -28.34 11.33 5.47
C ALA A 73 -26.88 10.88 5.23
N ILE A 74 -26.58 10.26 4.10
CA ILE A 74 -25.21 9.89 3.72
C ILE A 74 -24.39 11.14 3.38
N LEU A 75 -24.95 12.09 2.62
CA LEU A 75 -24.29 13.36 2.31
C LEU A 75 -23.96 14.13 3.59
N ASP A 76 -24.91 14.14 4.53
CA ASP A 76 -24.77 14.75 5.84
C ASP A 76 -23.59 14.18 6.64
N VAL A 77 -23.45 12.85 6.63
CA VAL A 77 -22.30 12.15 7.22
C VAL A 77 -20.99 12.50 6.51
N VAL A 78 -21.01 12.65 5.18
CA VAL A 78 -19.82 13.03 4.41
C VAL A 78 -19.30 14.41 4.84
N VAL A 79 -20.19 15.38 5.02
CA VAL A 79 -19.83 16.74 5.44
C VAL A 79 -19.38 16.78 6.91
N LYS A 80 -20.10 16.10 7.80
CA LYS A 80 -19.88 16.19 9.26
C LYS A 80 -18.71 15.33 9.76
N ASP A 81 -18.60 14.10 9.27
CA ASP A 81 -17.71 13.09 9.87
C ASP A 81 -16.34 12.99 9.17
N TYR A 82 -16.21 13.46 7.93
CA TYR A 82 -15.01 13.24 7.13
C TYR A 82 -14.23 14.52 6.82
N LYS A 83 -12.94 14.51 7.19
CA LYS A 83 -12.00 15.61 6.90
C LYS A 83 -11.17 15.43 5.62
N ARG A 84 -11.33 14.31 4.89
CA ARG A 84 -10.51 13.99 3.71
C ARG A 84 -11.30 13.27 2.63
N GLN A 85 -11.11 13.70 1.39
CA GLN A 85 -11.65 13.04 0.21
C GLN A 85 -11.14 11.59 0.09
N SER A 86 -9.90 11.32 0.54
CA SER A 86 -9.31 9.96 0.60
C SER A 86 -10.04 8.97 1.47
N SER A 87 -10.86 9.45 2.41
CA SER A 87 -11.69 8.62 3.28
C SER A 87 -13.12 8.52 2.77
N ILE A 88 -13.64 9.60 2.18
CA ILE A 88 -14.98 9.70 1.61
C ILE A 88 -15.13 8.72 0.43
N TYR A 89 -14.18 8.72 -0.50
CA TYR A 89 -14.31 7.92 -1.73
C TYR A 89 -14.42 6.41 -1.46
N PRO A 90 -13.58 5.77 -0.62
CA PRO A 90 -13.75 4.36 -0.25
C PRO A 90 -15.04 4.07 0.53
N PHE A 91 -15.50 5.01 1.34
CA PHE A 91 -16.76 4.90 2.10
C PHE A 91 -17.96 4.84 1.14
N LEU A 92 -18.10 5.84 0.27
CA LEU A 92 -19.17 5.89 -0.74
C LEU A 92 -19.12 4.70 -1.70
N GLY A 93 -17.92 4.31 -2.16
CA GLY A 93 -17.74 3.13 -2.99
C GLY A 93 -18.15 1.82 -2.30
N THR A 94 -18.08 1.77 -0.97
CA THR A 94 -18.54 0.60 -0.20
C THR A 94 -20.06 0.63 0.01
N ILE A 95 -20.65 1.80 0.24
CA ILE A 95 -22.11 1.95 0.28
C ILE A 95 -22.73 1.50 -1.05
N ARG A 96 -22.20 1.98 -2.18
CA ARG A 96 -22.67 1.56 -3.51
C ARG A 96 -22.65 0.04 -3.65
N LEU A 97 -21.54 -0.61 -3.30
CA LEU A 97 -21.40 -2.06 -3.37
C LEU A 97 -22.46 -2.80 -2.52
N VAL A 98 -22.81 -2.25 -1.35
CA VAL A 98 -23.85 -2.81 -0.48
C VAL A 98 -25.24 -2.66 -1.10
N ILE A 99 -25.58 -1.47 -1.60
CA ILE A 99 -26.89 -1.20 -2.21
C ILE A 99 -27.04 -1.98 -3.52
N ASP A 100 -26.00 -2.03 -4.35
CA ASP A 100 -25.96 -2.86 -5.56
C ASP A 100 -26.24 -4.34 -5.21
N TRP A 101 -25.68 -4.84 -4.11
CA TRP A 101 -25.96 -6.20 -3.67
C TRP A 101 -27.44 -6.39 -3.32
N PHE A 102 -28.06 -5.46 -2.59
CA PHE A 102 -29.48 -5.56 -2.27
C PHE A 102 -30.34 -5.56 -3.54
N ASP A 103 -30.04 -4.69 -4.50
CA ASP A 103 -30.79 -4.59 -5.74
C ASP A 103 -30.68 -5.86 -6.60
N LEU A 104 -29.48 -6.43 -6.69
CA LEU A 104 -29.20 -7.66 -7.44
C LEU A 104 -29.76 -8.94 -6.78
N ASN A 105 -30.11 -8.88 -5.49
CA ASN A 105 -30.61 -10.03 -4.73
C ASN A 105 -32.07 -9.84 -4.30
N ASN A 106 -32.85 -9.07 -5.06
CA ASN A 106 -34.29 -8.84 -4.85
C ASN A 106 -34.66 -8.20 -3.49
N HIS A 107 -33.74 -7.43 -2.90
CA HIS A 107 -33.96 -6.67 -1.66
C HIS A 107 -34.03 -5.16 -1.93
N GLN A 108 -34.65 -4.76 -3.05
CA GLN A 108 -34.73 -3.36 -3.45
C GLN A 108 -35.51 -2.50 -2.44
N ASP A 109 -36.39 -3.13 -1.67
CA ASP A 109 -37.26 -2.57 -0.63
C ASP A 109 -36.66 -2.60 0.79
N VAL A 110 -35.37 -2.92 0.91
CA VAL A 110 -34.63 -3.03 2.20
C VAL A 110 -34.82 -1.84 3.13
N PHE A 111 -35.03 -0.62 2.61
CA PHE A 111 -35.17 0.59 3.41
C PHE A 111 -36.62 1.06 3.62
N LEU A 112 -37.61 0.29 3.16
CA LEU A 112 -39.01 0.67 3.24
C LEU A 112 -39.56 0.53 4.67
N ASN A 113 -39.23 -0.56 5.36
CA ASN A 113 -39.61 -0.79 6.76
C ASN A 113 -38.61 -1.72 7.49
N PRO A 114 -38.66 -1.77 8.84
CA PRO A 114 -37.73 -2.58 9.63
C PRO A 114 -37.75 -4.08 9.32
N ASP A 115 -38.89 -4.66 8.98
CA ASP A 115 -39.01 -6.11 8.74
C ASP A 115 -38.36 -6.54 7.43
N LEU A 116 -38.55 -5.75 6.37
CA LEU A 116 -37.85 -5.94 5.10
C LEU A 116 -36.34 -5.73 5.28
N CYS A 117 -35.97 -4.70 6.05
CA CYS A 117 -34.58 -4.43 6.36
C CYS A 117 -33.90 -5.59 7.08
N ARG A 118 -34.58 -6.18 8.07
CA ARG A 118 -34.05 -7.31 8.85
C ARG A 118 -33.85 -8.54 7.98
N ARG A 119 -34.82 -8.87 7.11
CA ARG A 119 -34.72 -10.00 6.17
C ARG A 119 -33.54 -9.83 5.22
N ALA A 120 -33.47 -8.71 4.53
CA ALA A 120 -32.37 -8.40 3.62
C ALA A 120 -31.01 -8.41 4.32
N TYR A 121 -30.93 -7.91 5.57
CA TYR A 121 -29.70 -7.92 6.33
C TYR A 121 -29.26 -9.34 6.73
N LEU A 122 -30.19 -10.22 7.12
CA LEU A 122 -29.89 -11.64 7.36
C LEU A 122 -29.31 -12.32 6.13
N ASP A 123 -29.95 -12.13 4.97
CA ASP A 123 -29.50 -12.71 3.70
C ASP A 123 -28.13 -12.15 3.29
N TYR A 124 -27.88 -10.86 3.56
CA TYR A 124 -26.57 -10.26 3.33
C TYR A 124 -25.48 -10.88 4.20
N ILE A 125 -25.76 -11.11 5.49
CA ILE A 125 -24.81 -11.76 6.40
C ILE A 125 -24.53 -13.20 5.95
N ALA A 126 -25.56 -13.96 5.57
CA ALA A 126 -25.39 -15.31 5.03
C ALA A 126 -24.51 -15.31 3.77
N ALA A 127 -24.70 -14.35 2.86
CA ALA A 127 -23.87 -14.19 1.67
C ALA A 127 -22.41 -13.82 2.01
N LEU A 128 -22.18 -12.98 3.02
CA LEU A 128 -20.83 -12.68 3.50
C LEU A 128 -20.16 -13.89 4.15
N GLU A 129 -20.90 -14.70 4.91
CA GLU A 129 -20.40 -15.94 5.50
C GLU A 129 -20.04 -16.97 4.43
N HIS A 130 -20.89 -17.13 3.41
CA HIS A 130 -20.59 -17.98 2.25
C HIS A 130 -19.30 -17.53 1.55
N LYS A 131 -19.13 -16.22 1.33
CA LYS A 131 -17.91 -15.65 0.74
C LYS A 131 -16.66 -15.79 1.61
N LEU A 132 -16.84 -15.84 2.92
CA LEU A 132 -15.75 -15.99 3.90
C LEU A 132 -15.31 -17.45 4.06
N HIS A 133 -16.27 -18.36 4.18
CA HIS A 133 -16.02 -19.74 4.59
C HIS A 133 -16.02 -20.72 3.42
N VAL A 134 -16.87 -20.51 2.40
CA VAL A 134 -17.05 -21.44 1.28
C VAL A 134 -16.19 -21.03 0.09
N THR A 135 -16.44 -19.85 -0.50
CA THR A 135 -15.72 -19.43 -1.72
C THR A 135 -14.34 -18.85 -1.44
N ARG A 136 -14.08 -18.41 -0.20
CA ARG A 136 -12.84 -17.74 0.23
C ARG A 136 -12.47 -16.51 -0.60
N GLU A 137 -13.46 -15.86 -1.21
CA GLU A 137 -13.29 -14.64 -2.02
C GLU A 137 -13.01 -13.41 -1.16
N LEU A 138 -13.51 -13.38 0.08
CA LEU A 138 -13.39 -12.25 1.00
C LEU A 138 -12.75 -12.68 2.33
N GLY A 139 -11.82 -11.86 2.84
CA GLY A 139 -11.22 -12.06 4.16
C GLY A 139 -12.07 -11.47 5.30
N LYS A 140 -11.85 -11.94 6.53
CA LYS A 140 -12.57 -11.52 7.76
C LYS A 140 -12.66 -10.00 7.93
N ILE A 141 -11.56 -9.27 7.71
CA ILE A 141 -11.53 -7.80 7.81
C ILE A 141 -12.54 -7.16 6.87
N ARG A 142 -12.59 -7.62 5.61
CA ARG A 142 -13.46 -7.04 4.59
C ARG A 142 -14.92 -7.35 4.91
N CYS A 143 -15.25 -8.57 5.33
CA CYS A 143 -16.61 -8.93 5.72
C CYS A 143 -17.08 -8.13 6.94
N SER A 144 -16.23 -7.99 7.97
CA SER A 144 -16.53 -7.18 9.17
C SER A 144 -16.79 -5.72 8.81
N PHE A 145 -15.97 -5.15 7.93
CA PHE A 145 -16.15 -3.79 7.43
C PHE A 145 -17.45 -3.63 6.63
N LEU A 146 -17.76 -4.56 5.72
CA LEU A 146 -19.01 -4.52 4.95
C LEU A 146 -20.24 -4.59 5.86
N GLN A 147 -20.23 -5.48 6.85
CA GLN A 147 -21.28 -5.54 7.86
C GLN A 147 -21.41 -4.22 8.63
N SER A 148 -20.30 -3.58 9.02
CA SER A 148 -20.36 -2.28 9.72
C SER A 148 -21.00 -1.18 8.87
N ILE A 149 -20.79 -1.20 7.56
CA ILE A 149 -21.43 -0.23 6.64
C ILE A 149 -22.93 -0.47 6.58
N VAL A 150 -23.38 -1.73 6.46
CA VAL A 150 -24.82 -2.02 6.48
C VAL A 150 -25.45 -1.56 7.79
N LYS A 151 -24.84 -1.89 8.94
CA LYS A 151 -25.33 -1.43 10.25
C LYS A 151 -25.45 0.09 10.31
N ARG A 152 -24.47 0.82 9.77
CA ARG A 152 -24.51 2.28 9.70
C ARG A 152 -25.64 2.78 8.80
N LEU A 153 -25.89 2.16 7.65
CA LEU A 153 -27.01 2.52 6.77
C LEU A 153 -28.37 2.30 7.45
N ILE A 154 -28.50 1.21 8.21
CA ILE A 154 -29.71 0.92 9.01
C ILE A 154 -29.91 2.01 10.07
N GLU A 155 -28.87 2.38 10.81
CA GLU A 155 -28.92 3.47 11.79
C GLU A 155 -29.28 4.81 11.16
N LEU A 156 -28.73 5.13 9.98
CA LEU A 156 -29.05 6.37 9.27
C LEU A 156 -30.50 6.40 8.79
N LYS A 157 -31.03 5.25 8.33
CA LYS A 157 -32.39 5.18 7.80
C LYS A 157 -33.47 5.15 8.89
N PHE A 158 -33.28 4.34 9.93
CA PHE A 158 -34.32 4.04 10.93
C PHE A 158 -34.05 4.65 12.31
N GLY A 159 -32.90 5.29 12.50
CA GLY A 159 -32.45 5.76 13.81
C GLY A 159 -31.86 4.65 14.67
N LYS A 160 -31.19 5.05 15.77
CA LYS A 160 -30.42 4.13 16.62
C LYS A 160 -31.28 3.06 17.29
N GLU A 161 -32.47 3.42 17.79
CA GLU A 161 -33.33 2.50 18.55
C GLU A 161 -33.90 1.38 17.66
N ALA A 162 -34.49 1.73 16.52
CA ALA A 162 -34.98 0.74 15.56
C ALA A 162 -33.85 -0.11 14.99
N ALA A 163 -32.67 0.47 14.75
CA ALA A 163 -31.50 -0.28 14.29
C ALA A 163 -31.07 -1.36 15.28
N LEU A 164 -31.13 -1.11 16.59
CA LEU A 164 -30.84 -2.14 17.61
C LEU A 164 -31.77 -3.35 17.48
N SER A 165 -33.06 -3.12 17.24
CA SER A 165 -34.04 -4.19 17.00
C SER A 165 -33.76 -4.95 15.70
N ILE A 166 -33.54 -4.23 14.59
CA ILE A 166 -33.26 -4.81 13.27
C ILE A 166 -31.99 -5.67 13.30
N ILE A 167 -30.93 -5.21 13.96
CA ILE A 167 -29.62 -5.88 14.02
C ILE A 167 -29.58 -6.95 15.12
N GLY A 168 -30.46 -6.85 16.12
CA GLY A 168 -30.48 -7.69 17.32
C GLY A 168 -30.52 -9.19 17.00
N GLY A 169 -29.67 -9.96 17.67
CA GLY A 169 -29.56 -11.42 17.49
C GLY A 169 -28.84 -11.89 16.23
N ILE A 170 -28.41 -10.98 15.35
CA ILE A 170 -27.69 -11.33 14.11
C ILE A 170 -26.18 -11.40 14.39
N LYS A 171 -25.54 -12.48 13.95
CA LYS A 171 -24.12 -12.74 14.18
C LYS A 171 -23.27 -11.57 13.67
N THR A 172 -22.42 -11.07 14.55
CA THR A 172 -21.40 -10.08 14.17
C THR A 172 -20.15 -10.80 13.70
N LEU A 173 -19.78 -10.58 12.44
CA LEU A 173 -18.54 -11.00 11.84
C LEU A 173 -17.41 -10.19 12.48
N ARG A 174 -16.87 -10.72 13.58
CA ARG A 174 -15.75 -10.11 14.28
C ARG A 174 -14.48 -10.38 13.50
N PHE A 175 -13.71 -9.31 13.33
CA PHE A 175 -12.29 -9.43 13.08
C PHE A 175 -11.59 -9.13 14.40
N ASP A 176 -10.93 -10.14 14.95
CA ASP A 176 -10.06 -9.94 16.10
C ASP A 176 -8.85 -9.15 15.61
N ARG A 177 -8.81 -7.86 15.96
CA ARG A 177 -7.61 -7.02 15.73
C ARG A 177 -6.40 -7.57 16.47
N PHE A 178 -6.67 -8.31 17.56
CA PHE A 178 -5.74 -9.21 18.21
C PHE A 178 -5.94 -10.60 17.62
N ILE A 179 -5.17 -10.93 16.58
CA ILE A 179 -4.55 -12.25 16.66
C ILE A 179 -3.66 -12.12 17.90
N GLU A 180 -3.81 -12.98 18.89
CA GLU A 180 -2.72 -13.25 19.85
C GLU A 180 -1.53 -13.71 19.02
N GLY A 181 -0.83 -12.77 18.40
CA GLY A 181 0.47 -12.98 17.84
C GLY A 181 1.40 -12.97 19.02
N GLU A 182 2.12 -14.07 19.21
CA GLU A 182 3.30 -14.09 20.08
C GLU A 182 4.11 -12.83 19.78
N ILE A 183 4.48 -12.10 20.83
CA ILE A 183 5.47 -11.02 20.73
C ILE A 183 6.64 -11.63 19.94
N PRO A 184 7.01 -11.07 18.77
CA PRO A 184 8.05 -11.67 17.97
C PRO A 184 9.31 -11.83 18.83
N GLU A 185 9.86 -13.03 18.86
CA GLU A 185 11.08 -13.32 19.61
C GLU A 185 12.14 -12.26 19.32
N GLU A 186 12.82 -11.76 20.35
CA GLU A 186 13.79 -10.67 20.22
C GLU A 186 14.86 -10.99 19.15
N MET A 187 15.28 -12.25 19.06
CA MET A 187 16.23 -12.74 18.07
C MET A 187 15.77 -12.48 16.62
N ARG A 188 14.47 -12.60 16.35
CA ARG A 188 13.88 -12.35 15.02
C ARG A 188 13.90 -10.86 14.67
N ILE A 189 13.58 -10.00 15.63
CA ILE A 189 13.66 -8.55 15.47
C ILE A 189 15.11 -8.12 15.23
N ARG A 190 16.06 -8.69 15.99
CA ARG A 190 17.49 -8.44 15.79
C ARG A 190 17.94 -8.86 14.39
N ASN A 191 17.59 -10.06 13.93
CA ASN A 191 17.90 -10.52 12.58
C ASN A 191 17.33 -9.57 11.50
N GLN A 192 16.07 -9.15 11.66
CA GLN A 192 15.43 -8.19 10.78
C GLN A 192 16.17 -6.84 10.72
N ILE A 193 16.56 -6.31 11.87
CA ILE A 193 17.34 -5.07 11.96
C ILE A 193 18.71 -5.24 11.27
N THR A 194 19.38 -6.38 11.46
CA THR A 194 20.67 -6.67 10.81
C THR A 194 20.54 -6.70 9.28
N VAL A 195 19.54 -7.41 8.74
CA VAL A 195 19.27 -7.43 7.29
C VAL A 195 19.01 -6.02 6.77
N LEU A 196 18.19 -5.23 7.47
CA LEU A 196 17.89 -3.86 7.08
C LEU A 196 19.14 -2.96 7.11
N LEU A 197 19.98 -3.07 8.14
CA LEU A 197 21.22 -2.31 8.26
C LEU A 197 22.18 -2.64 7.12
N ASP A 198 22.37 -3.92 6.81
CA ASP A 198 23.25 -4.35 5.73
C ASP A 198 22.73 -3.90 4.35
N LEU A 199 21.43 -4.05 4.10
CA LEU A 199 20.80 -3.53 2.87
C LEU A 199 20.83 -2.01 2.78
N ALA A 200 20.79 -1.29 3.90
CA ALA A 200 20.92 0.16 3.91
C ALA A 200 22.38 0.56 3.63
N GLN A 201 23.33 0.04 4.40
CA GLN A 201 24.73 0.51 4.38
C GLN A 201 25.57 -0.16 3.29
N LYS A 202 25.65 -1.49 3.26
CA LYS A 202 26.53 -2.22 2.34
C LYS A 202 26.08 -2.04 0.88
N LEU A 203 24.78 -2.17 0.63
CA LEU A 203 24.24 -2.00 -0.73
C LEU A 203 24.34 -0.54 -1.21
N SER A 204 24.03 0.46 -0.36
CA SER A 204 24.18 1.86 -0.78
C SER A 204 25.64 2.22 -1.08
N ALA A 205 26.59 1.75 -0.27
CA ALA A 205 28.02 1.92 -0.53
C ALA A 205 28.44 1.29 -1.85
N ALA A 206 28.08 0.03 -2.10
CA ALA A 206 28.39 -0.67 -3.35
C ALA A 206 27.79 0.02 -4.59
N LEU A 207 26.61 0.62 -4.47
CA LEU A 207 25.98 1.37 -5.56
C LEU A 207 26.69 2.71 -5.82
N MET A 208 27.05 3.45 -4.76
CA MET A 208 27.80 4.71 -4.89
C MET A 208 29.21 4.50 -5.44
N GLU A 209 29.87 3.40 -5.08
CA GLU A 209 31.15 2.95 -5.65
C GLU A 209 31.03 2.44 -7.09
N VAL A 210 29.80 2.32 -7.61
CA VAL A 210 29.52 1.78 -8.94
C VAL A 210 30.13 0.39 -9.15
N ARG A 211 30.09 -0.48 -8.13
CA ARG A 211 30.64 -1.84 -8.24
C ARG A 211 30.05 -2.57 -9.44
N PRO A 212 30.87 -3.20 -10.30
CA PRO A 212 30.39 -3.83 -11.52
C PRO A 212 29.51 -5.03 -11.20
N PHE A 213 28.43 -5.21 -11.96
CA PHE A 213 27.66 -6.44 -11.91
C PHE A 213 28.41 -7.60 -12.59
N PRO A 214 28.09 -8.84 -12.19
CA PRO A 214 27.46 -9.16 -10.90
C PRO A 214 28.42 -8.83 -9.74
N PHE A 215 27.88 -8.49 -8.57
CA PHE A 215 28.70 -8.31 -7.36
C PHE A 215 28.06 -9.02 -6.17
N VAL A 216 28.88 -9.47 -5.23
CA VAL A 216 28.44 -10.20 -4.05
C VAL A 216 28.61 -9.31 -2.81
N LEU A 217 27.61 -9.34 -1.93
CA LEU A 217 27.68 -8.78 -0.59
C LEU A 217 27.27 -9.85 0.41
N ASP A 218 27.86 -9.80 1.60
CA ASP A 218 27.34 -10.51 2.77
C ASP A 218 26.23 -9.66 3.40
N ILE A 219 25.02 -10.23 3.50
CA ILE A 219 23.85 -9.59 4.11
C ILE A 219 23.38 -10.49 5.24
N ALA A 220 23.49 -10.01 6.49
CA ALA A 220 23.18 -10.75 7.70
C ALA A 220 23.86 -12.13 7.78
N GLY A 221 25.11 -12.25 7.31
CA GLY A 221 25.86 -13.51 7.29
C GLY A 221 25.49 -14.44 6.13
N GLN A 222 24.69 -13.97 5.16
CA GLN A 222 24.32 -14.73 3.98
C GLN A 222 24.91 -14.12 2.70
N HIS A 223 25.48 -14.96 1.84
CA HIS A 223 25.96 -14.53 0.53
C HIS A 223 24.81 -14.14 -0.40
N SER A 224 24.86 -12.88 -0.86
CA SER A 224 23.87 -12.28 -1.74
C SER A 224 24.52 -11.76 -3.00
N CYS A 225 24.21 -12.36 -4.14
CA CYS A 225 24.69 -11.96 -5.44
C CYS A 225 23.70 -11.04 -6.13
N PHE A 226 24.15 -9.83 -6.47
CA PHE A 226 23.39 -8.80 -7.14
C PHE A 226 23.64 -8.88 -8.65
N LEU A 227 22.57 -8.97 -9.40
CA LEU A 227 22.56 -9.37 -10.81
C LEU A 227 22.09 -8.23 -11.72
N PRO A 228 22.51 -8.19 -12.99
CA PRO A 228 22.21 -7.09 -13.91
C PRO A 228 20.78 -7.15 -14.50
N TYR A 229 19.82 -7.78 -13.81
CA TYR A 229 18.46 -8.00 -14.29
C TYR A 229 17.45 -7.37 -13.33
N VAL A 230 16.41 -6.72 -13.86
CA VAL A 230 15.37 -6.10 -13.01
C VAL A 230 14.53 -7.16 -12.31
N ASN A 231 14.17 -8.21 -13.04
CA ASN A 231 13.51 -9.39 -12.50
C ASN A 231 14.59 -10.35 -12.01
N GLY A 232 14.59 -10.69 -10.73
CA GLY A 232 15.66 -11.52 -10.15
C GLY A 232 16.98 -10.78 -9.94
N MET A 233 16.93 -9.49 -9.56
CA MET A 233 18.11 -8.65 -9.26
C MET A 233 18.98 -9.16 -8.11
N ILE A 234 18.48 -10.05 -7.27
CA ILE A 234 19.20 -10.63 -6.12
C ILE A 234 19.01 -12.15 -6.16
N SER A 235 20.11 -12.86 -6.00
CA SER A 235 20.19 -14.30 -5.75
C SER A 235 20.82 -14.49 -4.38
N THR A 236 20.17 -15.29 -3.52
CA THR A 236 20.70 -15.66 -2.20
C THR A 236 20.72 -17.18 -2.09
N GLU A 237 21.42 -17.74 -1.11
CA GLU A 237 21.40 -19.19 -0.85
C GLU A 237 19.98 -19.74 -0.60
N ARG A 238 19.10 -18.93 0.00
CA ARG A 238 17.71 -19.29 0.30
C ARG A 238 16.82 -19.24 -0.94
N ASN A 239 17.16 -18.38 -1.89
CA ASN A 239 16.39 -18.18 -3.12
C ASN A 239 17.34 -18.02 -4.30
N PRO A 240 18.02 -19.12 -4.68
CA PRO A 240 19.02 -19.09 -5.72
C PRO A 240 18.34 -18.82 -7.06
N LYS A 241 18.87 -17.84 -7.80
CA LYS A 241 18.48 -17.62 -9.19
C LYS A 241 19.37 -18.45 -10.09
N VAL A 242 18.74 -19.26 -10.94
CA VAL A 242 19.44 -20.04 -11.95
C VAL A 242 19.66 -19.14 -13.17
N ILE A 243 20.88 -18.63 -13.30
CA ILE A 243 21.33 -17.91 -14.50
C ILE A 243 22.44 -18.74 -15.10
N SER A 244 22.19 -19.34 -16.27
CA SER A 244 23.11 -20.33 -16.82
C SER A 244 24.52 -19.82 -17.10
N SER A 245 24.71 -18.51 -17.21
CA SER A 245 25.99 -17.86 -17.55
C SER A 245 26.68 -17.19 -16.36
N ILE A 246 26.07 -17.21 -15.16
CA ILE A 246 26.64 -16.61 -13.94
C ILE A 246 26.60 -17.65 -12.84
N ASP A 247 27.74 -17.86 -12.18
CA ASP A 247 27.78 -18.57 -10.92
C ASP A 247 27.34 -17.65 -9.79
N THR A 248 26.13 -17.84 -9.27
CA THR A 248 25.53 -16.90 -8.31
C THR A 248 26.06 -17.02 -6.90
N SER A 249 26.83 -18.06 -6.57
CA SER A 249 27.55 -18.17 -5.29
C SER A 249 28.80 -17.28 -5.28
N SER A 250 29.60 -17.34 -6.34
CA SER A 250 30.85 -16.57 -6.46
C SER A 250 30.67 -15.19 -7.11
N GLY A 251 29.57 -15.00 -7.85
CA GLY A 251 29.40 -13.84 -8.74
C GLY A 251 30.29 -13.92 -9.99
N SER A 252 30.84 -15.08 -10.33
CA SER A 252 31.72 -15.21 -11.50
C SER A 252 30.92 -15.47 -12.78
N ILE A 253 31.44 -15.01 -13.92
CA ILE A 253 30.89 -15.33 -15.24
C ILE A 253 31.48 -16.68 -15.68
N LEU A 254 30.62 -17.63 -16.04
CA LEU A 254 31.05 -18.95 -16.50
C LEU A 254 31.57 -18.89 -17.95
N ASN A 255 32.51 -19.76 -18.31
CA ASN A 255 32.92 -19.95 -19.70
C ASN A 255 31.98 -20.93 -20.44
N ALA A 256 32.08 -21.02 -21.76
CA ALA A 256 31.13 -21.80 -22.56
C ALA A 256 31.16 -23.29 -22.19
N GLU A 257 32.35 -23.84 -21.93
CA GLU A 257 32.56 -25.23 -21.53
C GLU A 257 31.94 -25.55 -20.17
N GLU A 258 32.06 -24.64 -19.20
CA GLU A 258 31.42 -24.74 -17.88
C GLU A 258 29.89 -24.71 -17.99
N ILE A 259 29.35 -23.85 -18.85
CA ILE A 259 27.90 -23.75 -19.07
C ILE A 259 27.36 -25.04 -19.67
N VAL A 260 28.01 -25.57 -20.71
CA VAL A 260 27.64 -26.85 -21.34
C VAL A 260 27.68 -27.97 -20.30
N ARG A 261 28.74 -28.04 -19.50
CA ARG A 261 28.90 -29.07 -18.46
C ARG A 261 27.85 -28.97 -17.34
N LYS A 262 27.55 -27.76 -16.86
CA LYS A 262 26.67 -27.53 -15.70
C LYS A 262 25.19 -27.60 -16.06
N HIS A 263 24.82 -27.23 -17.30
CA HIS A 263 23.43 -27.08 -17.71
C HIS A 263 23.02 -28.00 -18.87
N GLY A 264 23.93 -28.78 -19.45
CA GLY A 264 23.62 -29.74 -20.51
C GLY A 264 23.08 -29.10 -21.79
N ILE A 265 23.49 -27.87 -22.10
CA ILE A 265 23.05 -27.14 -23.29
C ILE A 265 24.10 -27.19 -24.40
N ASP A 266 23.68 -26.97 -25.64
CA ASP A 266 24.58 -26.93 -26.79
C ASP A 266 25.61 -25.78 -26.70
N LYS A 267 26.80 -26.01 -27.28
CA LYS A 267 27.90 -25.02 -27.26
C LYS A 267 27.51 -23.72 -27.96
N SER A 268 26.77 -23.79 -29.06
CA SER A 268 26.23 -22.62 -29.78
C SER A 268 25.32 -21.78 -28.88
N ASP A 269 24.43 -22.43 -28.13
CA ASP A 269 23.53 -21.79 -27.17
C ASP A 269 24.26 -21.17 -25.99
N ALA A 270 25.26 -21.86 -25.44
CA ALA A 270 26.12 -21.32 -24.39
C ALA A 270 26.84 -20.04 -24.85
N LEU A 271 27.39 -20.03 -26.06
CA LEU A 271 28.03 -18.86 -26.66
C LEU A 271 27.03 -17.70 -26.88
N ASN A 272 25.83 -18.00 -27.37
CA ASN A 272 24.77 -17.00 -27.55
C ASN A 272 24.34 -16.37 -26.22
N ARG A 273 24.19 -17.17 -25.16
CA ARG A 273 23.87 -16.69 -23.81
C ARG A 273 24.99 -15.81 -23.25
N LEU A 274 26.25 -16.17 -23.46
CA LEU A 274 27.40 -15.34 -23.07
C LEU A 274 27.45 -14.01 -23.83
N LYS A 275 27.15 -14.01 -25.13
CA LYS A 275 27.04 -12.79 -25.93
C LYS A 275 25.95 -11.86 -25.40
N GLY A 276 24.77 -12.40 -25.08
CA GLY A 276 23.66 -11.67 -24.46
C GLY A 276 24.02 -11.10 -23.08
N LEU A 277 24.68 -11.91 -22.24
CA LEU A 277 25.17 -11.47 -20.94
C LEU A 277 26.17 -10.32 -21.07
N ARG A 278 27.18 -10.43 -21.93
CA ARG A 278 28.19 -9.37 -22.14
C ARG A 278 27.55 -8.05 -22.56
N LYS A 279 26.56 -8.08 -23.46
CA LYS A 279 25.79 -6.87 -23.84
C LYS A 279 25.05 -6.27 -22.64
N THR A 280 24.43 -7.12 -21.83
CA THR A 280 23.69 -6.71 -20.63
C THR A 280 24.62 -6.09 -19.59
N LEU A 281 25.76 -6.74 -19.31
CA LEU A 281 26.78 -6.24 -18.38
C LEU A 281 27.37 -4.92 -18.84
N LYS A 282 27.74 -4.80 -20.13
CA LYS A 282 28.25 -3.54 -20.69
C LYS A 282 27.26 -2.40 -20.50
N SER A 283 25.97 -2.64 -20.75
CA SER A 283 24.92 -1.64 -20.55
C SER A 283 24.70 -1.30 -19.07
N ALA A 284 24.63 -2.30 -18.18
CA ALA A 284 24.36 -2.10 -16.76
C ALA A 284 25.55 -1.47 -15.99
N ASN A 285 26.79 -1.76 -16.42
CA ASN A 285 28.01 -1.28 -15.77
C ASN A 285 28.50 0.06 -16.32
N SER A 286 28.12 0.46 -17.53
CA SER A 286 28.44 1.79 -18.08
C SER A 286 27.57 2.92 -17.53
N ASN A 287 26.44 2.59 -16.91
CA ASN A 287 25.51 3.57 -16.36
C ASN A 287 25.31 3.37 -14.84
N PRO A 288 25.86 4.26 -13.98
CA PRO A 288 25.68 4.21 -12.52
C PRO A 288 24.21 4.28 -12.07
N HIS A 289 23.33 4.78 -12.91
CA HIS A 289 21.89 4.94 -12.65
C HIS A 289 21.04 4.11 -13.63
N CYS A 290 21.55 2.96 -14.06
CA CYS A 290 20.77 2.03 -14.88
C CYS A 290 19.52 1.54 -14.12
N ARG A 291 18.54 1.02 -14.86
CA ARG A 291 17.23 0.61 -14.31
C ARG A 291 17.37 -0.35 -13.12
N VAL A 292 18.33 -1.28 -13.19
CA VAL A 292 18.59 -2.26 -12.13
C VAL A 292 19.20 -1.61 -10.89
N ARG A 293 20.18 -0.72 -11.05
CA ARG A 293 20.76 0.05 -9.93
C ARG A 293 19.74 0.94 -9.26
N ASN A 294 18.82 1.57 -9.99
CA ASN A 294 17.74 2.35 -9.39
C ASN A 294 16.77 1.46 -8.61
N ALA A 295 16.48 0.24 -9.10
CA ALA A 295 15.67 -0.71 -8.36
C ALA A 295 16.36 -1.14 -7.05
N LEU A 296 17.67 -1.40 -7.08
CA LEU A 296 18.46 -1.70 -5.88
C LEU A 296 18.59 -0.49 -4.95
N ALA A 297 18.75 0.73 -5.48
CA ALA A 297 18.77 1.95 -4.70
C ALA A 297 17.43 2.17 -3.99
N SER A 298 16.31 1.91 -4.66
CA SER A 298 14.98 1.90 -4.04
C SER A 298 14.90 0.94 -2.85
N LEU A 299 15.55 -0.23 -2.94
CA LEU A 299 15.61 -1.20 -1.83
C LEU A 299 16.36 -0.61 -0.63
N ALA A 300 17.54 -0.05 -0.86
CA ALA A 300 18.37 0.56 0.18
C ALA A 300 17.68 1.77 0.84
N LEU A 301 17.03 2.65 0.05
CA LEU A 301 16.26 3.78 0.58
C LEU A 301 15.13 3.33 1.50
N GLN A 302 14.38 2.29 1.10
CA GLN A 302 13.31 1.72 1.92
C GLN A 302 13.86 1.05 3.18
N ALA A 303 15.04 0.45 3.12
CA ALA A 303 15.71 -0.13 4.27
C ALA A 303 16.11 0.94 5.30
N TYR A 304 16.72 2.04 4.86
CA TYR A 304 16.97 3.22 5.71
C TYR A 304 15.68 3.71 6.38
N ALA A 305 14.62 3.93 5.60
CA ALA A 305 13.33 4.38 6.15
C ALA A 305 12.77 3.44 7.23
N ASN A 306 12.89 2.12 7.08
CA ASN A 306 12.46 1.17 8.10
C ASN A 306 13.35 1.23 9.36
N ILE A 307 14.66 1.40 9.21
CA ILE A 307 15.56 1.61 10.36
C ILE A 307 15.14 2.86 11.15
N PHE A 308 14.77 3.94 10.47
CA PHE A 308 14.31 5.15 11.14
C PHE A 308 12.97 4.98 11.85
N ILE A 309 12.09 4.07 11.42
CA ILE A 309 10.92 3.68 12.22
C ILE A 309 11.36 3.07 13.55
N TYR A 310 12.33 2.15 13.56
CA TYR A 310 12.85 1.57 14.80
C TYR A 310 13.52 2.59 15.71
N ILE A 311 14.25 3.55 15.15
CA ILE A 311 14.96 4.59 15.92
C ILE A 311 13.99 5.60 16.52
N THR A 312 12.98 6.02 15.76
CA THR A 312 12.09 7.13 16.16
C THR A 312 10.80 6.68 16.80
N ALA A 313 10.42 5.41 16.64
CA ALA A 313 9.09 4.88 16.94
C ALA A 313 7.95 5.63 16.23
N ALA A 314 8.25 6.32 15.12
CA ALA A 314 7.24 6.93 14.27
C ALA A 314 6.47 5.87 13.48
N SER A 315 5.18 6.12 13.23
CA SER A 315 4.45 5.33 12.23
C SER A 315 4.94 5.63 10.82
N ALA A 316 4.73 4.71 9.88
CA ALA A 316 5.07 4.95 8.47
C ALA A 316 4.45 6.24 7.91
N GLY A 317 3.22 6.55 8.32
CA GLY A 317 2.53 7.77 7.90
C GLY A 317 3.14 9.05 8.47
N GLU A 318 3.73 9.01 9.67
CA GLU A 318 4.45 10.14 10.29
C GLU A 318 5.85 10.27 9.67
N LEU A 319 6.56 9.16 9.44
CA LEU A 319 7.89 9.15 8.81
C LEU A 319 7.88 9.79 7.41
N CYS A 320 6.85 9.53 6.60
CA CYS A 320 6.71 10.11 5.26
C CYS A 320 6.48 11.64 5.27
N GLN A 321 6.26 12.25 6.43
CA GLN A 321 6.05 13.70 6.57
C GLN A 321 7.32 14.44 7.02
N PHE A 322 8.40 13.72 7.36
CA PHE A 322 9.63 14.36 7.81
C PHE A 322 10.23 15.20 6.70
N ASP A 323 10.60 16.42 7.06
CA ASP A 323 11.11 17.45 6.17
C ASP A 323 12.62 17.29 5.93
N PHE A 324 13.04 17.53 4.69
CA PHE A 324 14.44 17.38 4.29
C PHE A 324 15.35 18.38 4.98
N ASP A 325 14.95 19.64 5.09
CA ASP A 325 15.74 20.71 5.71
C ASP A 325 15.88 20.45 7.21
N ASP A 326 14.81 20.01 7.88
CA ASP A 326 14.89 19.55 9.27
C ASP A 326 15.92 18.42 9.42
N GLY A 327 15.98 17.47 8.47
CA GLY A 327 16.96 16.39 8.47
C GLY A 327 18.40 16.86 8.30
N VAL A 328 18.66 17.82 7.40
CA VAL A 328 19.98 18.42 7.20
C VAL A 328 20.42 19.17 8.46
N LEU A 329 19.55 20.04 8.99
CA LEU A 329 19.82 20.83 10.19
C LEU A 329 20.18 19.95 11.40
N ILE A 330 19.50 18.81 11.60
CA ILE A 330 19.82 17.88 12.70
C ILE A 330 21.21 17.24 12.57
N THR A 331 21.73 17.10 11.35
CA THR A 331 23.07 16.52 11.15
C THR A 331 24.21 17.51 11.37
N GLU A 332 23.92 18.80 11.19
CA GLU A 332 24.85 19.93 11.32
C GLU A 332 24.82 20.57 12.72
N ASP A 333 23.64 20.68 13.34
CA ASP A 333 23.44 21.29 14.65
C ASP A 333 23.42 20.24 15.79
N THR A 334 24.29 20.43 16.78
CA THR A 334 24.34 19.55 17.97
C THR A 334 23.23 19.82 18.99
N LEU A 335 22.44 20.89 18.81
CA LEU A 335 21.34 21.31 19.69
C LEU A 335 19.97 20.86 19.18
N ARG A 336 19.67 20.98 17.88
CA ARG A 336 18.43 20.45 17.27
C ARG A 336 18.53 18.95 16.99
N LYS A 337 17.64 18.16 17.62
CA LYS A 337 17.67 16.68 17.56
C LYS A 337 16.34 16.05 17.17
N GLN A 338 15.39 16.86 16.73
CA GLN A 338 13.99 16.46 16.65
C GLN A 338 13.43 16.68 15.27
N LEU A 339 13.02 15.58 14.63
CA LEU A 339 12.18 15.61 13.43
C LEU A 339 10.73 15.88 13.84
N LYS A 340 9.95 16.51 12.96
CA LYS A 340 8.55 16.85 13.23
C LYS A 340 7.63 16.14 12.26
N ALA A 341 6.48 15.68 12.74
CA ALA A 341 5.37 15.25 11.89
C ALA A 341 4.02 15.61 12.51
N ILE A 342 2.99 15.70 11.69
CA ILE A 342 1.63 16.00 12.13
C ILE A 342 0.89 14.68 12.43
N LYS A 343 0.50 14.51 13.69
CA LYS A 343 -0.24 13.33 14.15
C LYS A 343 -1.74 13.58 14.03
N LEU A 344 -2.28 13.19 12.90
CA LEU A 344 -3.66 13.50 12.51
C LEU A 344 -4.71 12.79 13.39
N ARG A 345 -4.38 11.61 13.93
CA ARG A 345 -5.19 10.89 14.93
C ARG A 345 -5.23 11.57 16.31
N ALA A 346 -4.38 12.55 16.55
CA ALA A 346 -4.34 13.36 17.78
C ALA A 346 -4.78 14.81 17.47
N ASN A 347 -5.83 14.95 16.65
CA ASN A 347 -6.39 16.24 16.22
C ASN A 347 -5.37 17.19 15.57
N GLY A 348 -4.42 16.64 14.78
CA GLY A 348 -3.45 17.46 14.04
C GLY A 348 -2.28 18.02 14.88
N ARG A 349 -2.03 17.48 16.08
CA ARG A 349 -0.88 17.91 16.91
C ARG A 349 0.46 17.60 16.24
N VAL A 350 1.39 18.56 16.29
CA VAL A 350 2.78 18.37 15.88
C VAL A 350 3.49 17.50 16.91
N THR A 351 4.00 16.35 16.47
CA THR A 351 4.80 15.42 17.29
C THR A 351 6.27 15.58 16.94
N LYS A 352 7.12 15.60 17.96
CA LYS A 352 8.57 15.71 17.82
C LYS A 352 9.22 14.35 18.09
N TYR A 353 10.14 13.94 17.22
CA TYR A 353 10.81 12.64 17.25
C TYR A 353 12.31 12.83 17.44
N THR A 354 12.84 12.34 18.55
CA THR A 354 14.26 12.47 18.86
C THR A 354 15.08 11.42 18.11
N ILE A 355 16.16 11.85 17.47
CA ILE A 355 17.15 10.93 16.87
C ILE A 355 18.26 10.65 17.88
N GLY A 356 18.60 9.38 18.08
CA GLY A 356 19.69 8.97 18.97
C GLY A 356 21.05 9.54 18.58
N ARG A 357 21.81 10.06 19.56
CA ARG A 357 23.05 10.85 19.35
C ARG A 357 24.17 10.13 18.59
N LYS A 358 24.30 8.82 18.74
CA LYS A 358 25.41 8.05 18.13
C LYS A 358 24.94 7.36 16.86
N THR A 359 24.15 6.31 17.00
CA THR A 359 23.74 5.45 15.88
C THR A 359 22.79 6.16 14.93
N GLY A 360 21.79 6.88 15.44
CA GLY A 360 20.78 7.55 14.60
C GLY A 360 21.35 8.68 13.75
N LEU A 361 22.18 9.55 14.34
CA LEU A 361 22.84 10.62 13.58
C LEU A 361 23.83 10.09 12.54
N ARG A 362 24.60 9.05 12.86
CA ARG A 362 25.49 8.40 11.89
C ARG A 362 24.70 7.87 10.68
N LEU A 363 23.64 7.13 10.94
CA LEU A 363 22.76 6.59 9.89
C LEU A 363 22.09 7.68 9.08
N LEU A 364 21.72 8.81 9.71
CA LEU A 364 21.11 9.93 8.99
C LEU A 364 22.11 10.56 8.02
N ARG A 365 23.37 10.76 8.44
CA ARG A 365 24.42 11.29 7.56
C ARG A 365 24.71 10.36 6.37
N GLU A 366 24.80 9.05 6.64
CA GLU A 366 24.97 8.04 5.58
C GLU A 366 23.78 8.05 4.61
N TYR A 367 22.56 8.13 5.14
CA TYR A 367 21.35 8.27 4.36
C TYR A 367 21.36 9.54 3.49
N LEU A 368 21.67 10.71 4.06
CA LEU A 368 21.69 11.98 3.31
C LEU A 368 22.74 11.97 2.20
N LYS A 369 23.91 11.37 2.44
CA LYS A 369 24.93 11.15 1.40
C LYS A 369 24.38 10.30 0.26
N PHE A 370 23.72 9.18 0.59
CA PHE A 370 23.14 8.30 -0.42
C PHE A 370 21.96 8.94 -1.14
N ARG A 371 21.09 9.67 -0.42
CA ARG A 371 19.97 10.45 -0.96
C ARG A 371 20.47 11.44 -2.01
N LYS A 372 21.54 12.19 -1.72
CA LYS A 372 22.16 13.12 -2.67
C LYS A 372 22.62 12.42 -3.96
N TRP A 373 23.23 11.24 -3.83
CA TRP A 373 23.64 10.42 -4.97
C TRP A 373 22.43 9.93 -5.81
N VAL A 374 21.33 9.53 -5.15
CA VAL A 374 20.11 9.10 -5.84
C VAL A 374 19.37 10.27 -6.51
N ALA A 375 19.28 11.42 -5.83
CA ALA A 375 18.51 12.58 -6.27
C ALA A 375 19.12 13.25 -7.52
N ARG A 376 20.44 13.24 -7.67
CA ARG A 376 21.15 13.85 -8.83
C ARG A 376 20.75 15.31 -9.09
N GLY A 377 20.51 16.06 -8.02
CA GLY A 377 20.07 17.45 -8.09
C GLY A 377 18.55 17.64 -8.23
N GLU A 378 17.75 16.57 -8.34
CA GLU A 378 16.29 16.68 -8.23
C GLU A 378 15.91 17.08 -6.79
N GLU A 379 15.02 18.06 -6.66
CA GLU A 379 14.53 18.55 -5.37
C GLU A 379 13.32 17.75 -4.89
N CYS A 380 13.23 17.58 -3.57
CA CYS A 380 12.08 16.97 -2.91
C CYS A 380 12.08 17.39 -1.44
N ASP A 381 10.98 17.98 -0.98
CA ASP A 381 10.86 18.51 0.38
C ASP A 381 10.85 17.41 1.45
N GLN A 382 10.52 16.17 1.06
CA GLN A 382 10.50 15.05 1.99
C GLN A 382 11.91 14.52 2.24
N LEU A 383 12.23 14.30 3.52
CA LEU A 383 13.48 13.70 3.97
C LEU A 383 13.68 12.33 3.33
N PHE A 384 12.67 11.46 3.46
CA PHE A 384 12.70 10.14 2.87
C PHE A 384 12.10 10.12 1.45
N ILE A 385 12.89 9.66 0.49
CA ILE A 385 12.51 9.60 -0.93
C ILE A 385 12.36 8.16 -1.46
N SER A 386 11.69 8.04 -2.60
CA SER A 386 11.54 6.83 -3.41
C SER A 386 11.64 7.18 -4.89
N PHE A 387 11.68 6.18 -5.77
CA PHE A 387 11.49 6.39 -7.21
C PHE A 387 10.01 6.35 -7.58
N ARG A 388 9.60 7.18 -8.56
CA ARG A 388 8.27 7.07 -9.18
C ARG A 388 8.19 5.79 -10.01
N ALA A 389 7.06 5.09 -9.95
CA ALA A 389 6.89 3.83 -10.70
C ALA A 389 7.18 4.01 -12.19
N GLY A 390 8.17 3.27 -12.70
CA GLY A 390 8.53 3.27 -14.13
C GLY A 390 9.35 4.48 -14.61
N LEU A 391 9.65 5.46 -13.77
CA LEU A 391 10.41 6.67 -14.14
C LEU A 391 11.74 6.76 -13.39
N ARG A 392 12.64 7.60 -13.93
CA ARG A 392 13.93 7.92 -13.31
C ARG A 392 13.83 8.97 -12.21
N SER A 393 12.68 9.61 -12.02
CA SER A 393 12.49 10.73 -11.10
C SER A 393 12.24 10.28 -9.67
N ILE A 394 12.71 11.09 -8.71
CA ILE A 394 12.44 10.88 -7.29
C ILE A 394 11.04 11.37 -6.92
N THR A 395 10.50 10.82 -5.84
CA THR A 395 9.28 11.28 -5.18
C THR A 395 9.45 11.15 -3.68
N GLY A 396 8.52 11.74 -2.94
CA GLY A 396 8.29 11.40 -1.55
C GLY A 396 8.08 9.90 -1.29
N LEU A 397 8.47 9.42 -0.11
CA LEU A 397 8.26 8.04 0.30
C LEU A 397 6.77 7.72 0.40
N SER A 398 6.35 6.60 -0.20
CA SER A 398 4.96 6.14 -0.11
C SER A 398 4.69 5.50 1.25
N LYS A 399 3.49 5.71 1.82
CA LYS A 399 3.03 5.06 3.06
C LYS A 399 3.06 3.52 3.01
N ARG A 400 3.12 2.91 1.81
CA ARG A 400 3.19 1.45 1.61
C ARG A 400 4.62 0.92 1.53
N PHE A 401 5.65 1.75 1.76
CA PHE A 401 7.05 1.35 1.55
C PHE A 401 7.46 0.12 2.35
N GLN A 402 6.94 -0.06 3.58
CA GLN A 402 7.22 -1.23 4.40
C GLN A 402 6.71 -2.51 3.76
N TRP A 403 5.49 -2.49 3.21
CA TRP A 403 4.93 -3.62 2.45
C TRP A 403 5.73 -3.91 1.20
N THR A 404 6.05 -2.87 0.41
CA THR A 404 6.85 -3.01 -0.81
C THR A 404 8.23 -3.59 -0.51
N LEU A 405 8.90 -3.14 0.54
CA LEU A 405 10.18 -3.68 0.96
C LEU A 405 10.03 -5.15 1.37
N TRP A 406 9.08 -5.44 2.27
CA TRP A 406 8.82 -6.78 2.79
C TRP A 406 8.64 -7.80 1.66
N THR A 407 7.78 -7.49 0.68
CA THR A 407 7.55 -8.38 -0.47
C THR A 407 8.80 -8.66 -1.31
N ARG A 408 9.81 -7.79 -1.26
CA ARG A 408 11.05 -7.94 -2.03
C ARG A 408 12.12 -8.73 -1.29
N ILE A 409 12.07 -8.78 0.04
CA ILE A 409 13.15 -9.34 0.87
C ILE A 409 12.73 -10.57 1.67
N ARG A 410 11.42 -10.78 1.90
CA ARG A 410 10.89 -11.89 2.70
C ARG A 410 11.48 -13.22 2.25
N ASP A 411 11.31 -13.54 0.98
CA ASP A 411 11.71 -14.83 0.43
C ASP A 411 13.21 -14.88 0.10
N LEU A 412 13.99 -13.83 0.42
CA LEU A 412 15.43 -13.78 0.21
C LEU A 412 16.21 -14.03 1.52
N TYR A 413 15.72 -13.50 2.64
CA TYR A 413 16.45 -13.44 3.91
C TYR A 413 15.68 -13.98 5.12
N PHE A 414 14.39 -14.29 4.98
CA PHE A 414 13.54 -14.73 6.08
C PHE A 414 12.92 -16.12 5.79
N ASP A 415 12.55 -16.85 6.85
CA ASP A 415 11.91 -18.18 6.73
C ASP A 415 10.45 -18.09 6.31
N ALA A 416 9.91 -19.16 5.71
CA ALA A 416 8.53 -19.24 5.20
C ALA A 416 7.44 -19.07 6.30
N SER A 417 7.77 -19.25 7.57
CA SER A 417 6.94 -18.89 8.74
C SER A 417 6.84 -17.36 8.96
N ALA A 418 7.15 -16.58 7.93
CA ALA A 418 7.33 -15.14 7.89
C ALA A 418 6.09 -14.30 8.25
N GLU A 419 4.90 -14.90 8.39
CA GLU A 419 3.67 -14.15 8.69
C GLU A 419 3.77 -13.41 10.03
N ILE A 420 4.65 -13.85 10.95
CA ILE A 420 4.97 -13.16 12.21
C ILE A 420 5.88 -11.93 11.97
N TYR A 421 6.86 -12.03 11.06
CA TYR A 421 7.71 -10.89 10.68
C TYR A 421 6.94 -9.80 9.92
N ARG A 422 5.83 -10.17 9.26
CA ARG A 422 4.90 -9.19 8.68
C ARG A 422 4.34 -8.26 9.76
N GLN A 423 4.06 -8.77 10.96
CA GLN A 423 3.51 -7.96 12.06
C GLN A 423 4.54 -6.96 12.62
N SER A 424 5.83 -7.33 12.66
CA SER A 424 6.91 -6.42 13.05
C SER A 424 7.26 -5.41 11.95
N PHE A 425 7.19 -5.80 10.66
CA PHE A 425 7.47 -4.93 9.52
C PHE A 425 6.41 -3.86 9.28
N LEU A 426 5.13 -4.19 9.47
CA LEU A 426 4.05 -3.29 9.10
C LEU A 426 3.59 -2.37 10.23
N GLY A 427 4.13 -2.56 11.45
CA GLY A 427 3.86 -1.70 12.60
C GLY A 427 2.38 -1.41 12.83
N LYS A 428 1.71 -2.27 13.62
CA LYS A 428 0.31 -2.16 14.13
C LYS A 428 -0.65 -1.22 13.37
#